data_AF-A0A522R6Y0-F1
#
_entry.id   AF-A0A522R6Y0-F1
#
_cell.length_a   1.000
_cell.length_b   1.000
_cell.length_c   1.000
_cell.angle_alpha   90.00
_cell.angle_beta   90.00
_cell.angle_gamma   90.00
#
_symmetry.space_group_name_H-M   'P 1'
#
loop_
_entity.id
_entity.type
_entity.pdbx_description
1 polymer ?
#
loop_
_entity_poly.entity_id
_entity_poly.type
_entity_poly.pdbx_seq_one_letter_code
_entity_poly.pdbx_strand_id
1 'polypeptide(L)'
;MNEQNVKFLEETLFYLGFGEKLPDQLEAAMKEGKPEFKLQYNMEHPVPGKGQGDSVLKDSIQYELNFKKGKDSDMYFFNSYKAELNSHQNGNREQLFYVNKNKGVTTKEAYNLLSGRAVHKNLVNKEGERYNAWLQLDFSNKDDKGNYLTSVYHENYGFKLEEALSHLPLKGQKDGLSEQLVKSLNKGNLTSVTFSEDGKDVKRYLTANPKYKSIDVFDENGKPVIYKKNEQQEVKVENVMNTSDKKENGKEKTSSENNQSQAIKGAKDGKKNSTKRFKVPRTRMAVGEAGKSMRK
;
A
#
# COMPACT_ATOMS: atom_id res chain seq x y z
N MET A 1 6.14 0.03 35.43
CA MET A 1 5.60 0.40 34.09
C MET A 1 6.19 1.74 33.68
N ASN A 2 6.48 1.96 32.40
CA ASN A 2 7.02 3.24 31.92
C ASN A 2 5.88 4.14 31.41
N GLU A 3 5.52 5.18 32.18
CA GLU A 3 4.40 6.08 31.85
C GLU A 3 4.59 6.88 30.56
N GLN A 4 5.83 7.28 30.22
CA GLN A 4 6.10 7.99 28.97
C GLN A 4 5.85 7.08 27.77
N ASN A 5 6.17 5.78 27.89
CA ASN A 5 5.91 4.80 26.86
C ASN A 5 4.41 4.48 26.72
N VAL A 6 3.64 4.44 27.82
CA VAL A 6 2.17 4.32 27.76
C VAL A 6 1.58 5.48 26.96
N LYS A 7 1.83 6.73 27.37
CA LYS A 7 1.30 7.94 26.71
C LYS A 7 1.66 8.01 25.22
N PHE A 8 2.92 7.68 24.88
CA PHE A 8 3.37 7.61 23.49
C PHE A 8 2.59 6.57 22.66
N LEU A 9 2.29 5.40 23.24
CA LEU A 9 1.50 4.37 22.57
C LEU A 9 0.02 4.76 22.47
N GLU A 10 -0.56 5.40 23.49
CA GLU A 10 -1.93 5.96 23.45
C GLU A 10 -2.08 7.00 22.33
N GLU A 11 -1.18 7.98 22.25
CA GLU A 11 -1.12 8.95 21.14
C GLU A 11 -0.97 8.24 19.79
N THR A 12 -0.14 7.20 19.71
CA THR A 12 0.05 6.41 18.49
C THR A 12 -1.27 5.75 18.05
N LEU A 13 -2.02 5.15 18.98
CA LEU A 13 -3.30 4.52 18.71
C LEU A 13 -4.36 5.54 18.29
N PHE A 14 -4.38 6.70 18.94
CA PHE A 14 -5.26 7.81 18.58
C PHE A 14 -5.00 8.29 17.14
N TYR A 15 -3.76 8.66 16.81
CA TYR A 15 -3.40 9.17 15.48
C TYR A 15 -3.48 8.12 14.35
N LEU A 16 -3.36 6.83 14.66
CA LEU A 16 -3.61 5.75 13.70
C LEU A 16 -5.11 5.41 13.54
N GLY A 17 -6.00 6.07 14.30
CA GLY A 17 -7.45 5.95 14.12
C GLY A 17 -8.10 4.80 14.88
N PHE A 18 -7.48 4.32 15.96
CA PHE A 18 -8.11 3.41 16.93
C PHE A 18 -8.88 4.18 18.02
N GLY A 19 -8.54 5.46 18.23
CA GLY A 19 -9.23 6.36 19.15
C GLY A 19 -9.08 5.96 20.62
N GLU A 20 -10.08 6.32 21.43
CA GLU A 20 -10.00 6.33 22.90
C GLU A 20 -10.47 5.02 23.57
N LYS A 21 -10.73 3.95 22.81
CA LYS A 21 -11.29 2.68 23.35
C LYS A 21 -10.24 1.66 23.83
N LEU A 22 -8.96 1.90 23.53
CA LEU A 22 -7.84 1.00 23.83
C LEU A 22 -6.88 1.42 24.97
N PRO A 23 -6.78 2.69 25.42
CA PRO A 23 -5.86 3.10 26.50
C PRO A 23 -5.90 2.21 27.75
N ASP A 24 -7.08 1.98 28.35
CA ASP A 24 -7.20 1.17 29.57
C ASP A 24 -6.71 -0.29 29.36
N GLN A 25 -7.00 -0.87 28.20
CA GLN A 25 -6.57 -2.24 27.87
C GLN A 25 -5.06 -2.31 27.61
N LEU A 26 -4.52 -1.29 26.95
CA LEU A 26 -3.08 -1.13 26.71
C LEU A 26 -2.32 -1.00 28.03
N GLU A 27 -2.78 -0.12 28.92
CA GLU A 27 -2.15 0.11 30.22
C GLU A 27 -2.21 -1.16 31.09
N ALA A 28 -3.36 -1.85 31.13
CA ALA A 28 -3.52 -3.11 31.85
C ALA A 28 -2.57 -4.21 31.30
N ALA A 29 -2.48 -4.37 29.98
CA ALA A 29 -1.58 -5.35 29.36
C ALA A 29 -0.09 -5.03 29.60
N MET A 30 0.28 -3.74 29.59
CA MET A 30 1.64 -3.30 29.93
C MET A 30 1.97 -3.49 31.42
N LYS A 31 0.99 -3.35 32.33
CA LYS A 31 1.12 -3.67 33.76
C LYS A 31 1.33 -5.16 34.01
N GLU A 32 0.70 -6.04 33.23
CA GLU A 32 0.87 -7.49 33.33
C GLU A 32 2.31 -7.96 32.98
N GLY A 33 3.05 -7.18 32.19
CA GLY A 33 4.49 -7.39 31.99
C GLY A 33 4.87 -8.50 30.99
N LYS A 34 3.91 -9.06 30.25
CA LYS A 34 4.15 -10.11 29.24
C LYS A 34 5.10 -9.63 28.14
N PRO A 35 6.05 -10.45 27.65
CA PRO A 35 6.98 -10.05 26.57
C PRO A 35 6.28 -9.60 25.27
N GLU A 36 5.12 -10.17 24.98
CA GLU A 36 4.27 -9.85 23.83
C GLU A 36 2.80 -9.91 24.27
N PHE A 37 1.97 -9.03 23.72
CA PHE A 37 0.52 -9.07 23.89
C PHE A 37 -0.19 -8.52 22.66
N LYS A 38 -1.51 -8.73 22.60
CA LYS A 38 -2.36 -8.27 21.51
C LYS A 38 -3.58 -7.54 22.05
N LEU A 39 -4.04 -6.51 21.34
CA LEU A 39 -5.31 -5.84 21.58
C LEU A 39 -6.23 -6.05 20.37
N GLN A 40 -7.53 -6.21 20.61
CA GLN A 40 -8.54 -6.37 19.57
C GLN A 40 -9.39 -5.11 19.45
N TYR A 41 -9.68 -4.69 18.22
CA TYR A 41 -10.51 -3.52 17.95
C TYR A 41 -11.41 -3.78 16.74
N ASN A 42 -12.67 -3.38 16.82
CA ASN A 42 -13.66 -3.63 15.77
C ASN A 42 -14.30 -2.31 15.33
N MET A 43 -14.51 -2.15 14.03
CA MET A 43 -15.28 -1.04 13.47
C MET A 43 -16.26 -1.51 12.41
N GLU A 44 -17.29 -0.70 12.21
CA GLU A 44 -18.14 -0.74 11.04
C GLU A 44 -17.84 0.48 10.16
N HIS A 45 -17.96 0.31 8.84
CA HIS A 45 -17.89 1.40 7.88
C HIS A 45 -19.09 1.36 6.95
N PRO A 46 -19.81 2.49 6.76
CA PRO A 46 -20.90 2.53 5.80
C PRO A 46 -20.35 2.26 4.39
N VAL A 47 -21.03 1.39 3.66
CA VAL A 47 -20.78 1.07 2.25
C VAL A 47 -21.31 2.24 1.42
N PRO A 48 -20.45 3.09 0.85
CA PRO A 48 -20.93 4.31 0.20
C PRO A 48 -21.68 3.96 -1.09
N GLY A 49 -22.81 4.61 -1.33
CA GLY A 49 -23.71 4.28 -2.45
C GLY A 49 -24.61 3.06 -2.21
N LYS A 50 -24.73 2.54 -0.97
CA LYS A 50 -25.68 1.47 -0.61
C LYS A 50 -26.52 1.84 0.62
N GLY A 51 -27.79 2.20 0.35
CA GLY A 51 -28.78 2.56 1.37
C GLY A 51 -28.85 4.07 1.66
N GLN A 52 -29.92 4.47 2.35
CA GLN A 52 -30.14 5.82 2.89
C GLN A 52 -30.73 5.71 4.30
N GLY A 53 -30.52 6.73 5.12
CA GLY A 53 -30.98 6.74 6.52
C GLY A 53 -30.43 5.57 7.32
N ASP A 54 -31.28 4.95 8.13
CA ASP A 54 -30.91 3.80 8.99
C ASP A 54 -30.65 2.50 8.19
N SER A 55 -30.97 2.48 6.89
CA SER A 55 -30.76 1.33 6.00
C SER A 55 -29.42 1.37 5.26
N VAL A 56 -28.46 2.18 5.70
CA VAL A 56 -27.09 2.20 5.13
C VAL A 56 -26.39 0.89 5.48
N LEU A 57 -26.04 0.13 4.43
CA LEU A 57 -25.29 -1.12 4.54
C LEU A 57 -23.89 -0.82 5.11
N LYS A 58 -23.34 -1.72 5.94
CA LYS A 58 -22.04 -1.51 6.59
C LYS A 58 -21.12 -2.71 6.42
N ASP A 59 -19.91 -2.45 5.95
CA ASP A 59 -18.83 -3.43 6.05
C ASP A 59 -18.32 -3.48 7.50
N SER A 60 -17.92 -4.66 7.98
CA SER A 60 -17.26 -4.82 9.28
C SER A 60 -15.78 -5.09 9.10
N ILE A 61 -14.95 -4.51 9.97
CA ILE A 61 -13.50 -4.68 9.93
C ILE A 61 -12.94 -4.88 11.34
N GLN A 62 -12.20 -5.98 11.51
CA GLN A 62 -11.56 -6.36 12.76
C GLN A 62 -10.06 -6.03 12.68
N TYR A 63 -9.47 -5.62 13.80
CA TYR A 63 -8.07 -5.26 13.90
C TYR A 63 -7.44 -5.95 15.10
N GLU A 64 -6.37 -6.71 14.84
CA GLU A 64 -5.54 -7.34 15.87
C GLU A 64 -4.19 -6.61 15.95
N LEU A 65 -3.98 -5.83 17.00
CA LEU A 65 -2.81 -5.00 17.21
C LEU A 65 -1.73 -5.76 17.98
N ASN A 66 -0.49 -5.77 17.48
CA ASN A 66 0.61 -6.57 18.02
C ASN A 66 1.63 -5.69 18.75
N PHE A 67 1.78 -5.93 20.06
CA PHE A 67 2.71 -5.22 20.93
C PHE A 67 3.81 -6.16 21.42
N LYS A 68 5.04 -5.63 21.49
CA LYS A 68 6.20 -6.39 21.95
C LYS A 68 7.12 -5.54 22.81
N LYS A 69 7.59 -6.10 23.92
CA LYS A 69 8.60 -5.49 24.79
C LYS A 69 9.98 -5.53 24.11
N GLY A 70 10.78 -4.47 24.28
CA GLY A 70 12.18 -4.47 23.90
C GLY A 70 12.97 -5.54 24.66
N LYS A 71 14.00 -6.11 24.04
CA LYS A 71 14.88 -7.10 24.70
C LYS A 71 15.69 -6.47 25.84
N ASP A 72 16.18 -5.26 25.60
CA ASP A 72 17.14 -4.55 26.45
C ASP A 72 16.52 -3.28 27.07
N SER A 73 15.18 -3.19 27.15
CA SER A 73 14.49 -2.03 27.73
C SER A 73 13.08 -2.37 28.23
N ASP A 74 12.57 -1.58 29.16
CA ASP A 74 11.18 -1.67 29.65
C ASP A 74 10.13 -1.04 28.72
N MET A 75 10.51 -0.69 27.48
CA MET A 75 9.59 -0.12 26.49
C MET A 75 8.87 -1.21 25.69
N TYR A 76 7.58 -1.00 25.46
CA TYR A 76 6.77 -1.71 24.48
C TYR A 76 6.68 -0.94 23.17
N PHE A 77 6.59 -1.68 22.07
CA PHE A 77 6.49 -1.18 20.72
C PHE A 77 5.26 -1.75 20.03
N PHE A 78 4.43 -0.88 19.46
CA PHE A 78 3.38 -1.26 18.52
C PHE A 78 3.99 -1.42 17.12
N ASN A 79 4.18 -2.67 16.68
CA ASN A 79 4.96 -2.97 15.48
C ASN A 79 4.11 -3.23 14.24
N SER A 80 2.90 -3.77 14.43
CA SER A 80 2.00 -4.12 13.34
C SER A 80 0.59 -4.38 13.85
N TYR A 81 -0.40 -4.26 12.96
CA TYR A 81 -1.74 -4.78 13.19
C TYR A 81 -2.20 -5.58 11.97
N LYS A 82 -2.89 -6.70 12.21
CA LYS A 82 -3.65 -7.39 11.16
C LYS A 82 -5.00 -6.69 11.04
N ALA A 83 -5.47 -6.44 9.82
CA ALA A 83 -6.81 -5.96 9.56
C ALA A 83 -7.57 -6.97 8.69
N GLU A 84 -8.78 -7.30 9.09
CA GLU A 84 -9.64 -8.30 8.44
C GLU A 84 -10.99 -7.65 8.08
N LEU A 85 -11.18 -7.38 6.79
CA LEU A 85 -12.39 -6.77 6.23
C LEU A 85 -13.37 -7.86 5.78
N ASN A 86 -14.57 -7.84 6.34
CA ASN A 86 -15.74 -8.54 5.79
C ASN A 86 -16.54 -7.52 4.97
N SER A 87 -16.40 -7.54 3.64
CA SER A 87 -17.05 -6.57 2.75
C SER A 87 -18.23 -7.17 1.99
N HIS A 88 -19.34 -6.44 1.97
CA HIS A 88 -20.53 -6.78 1.17
C HIS A 88 -20.31 -6.63 -0.34
N GLN A 89 -19.28 -5.88 -0.77
CA GLN A 89 -19.00 -5.64 -2.19
C GLN A 89 -17.78 -6.41 -2.71
N ASN A 90 -16.76 -6.58 -1.85
CA ASN A 90 -15.42 -6.98 -2.26
C ASN A 90 -15.00 -8.39 -1.82
N GLY A 91 -15.86 -9.08 -1.07
CA GLY A 91 -15.54 -10.31 -0.37
C GLY A 91 -14.65 -10.07 0.86
N ASN A 92 -14.33 -11.15 1.56
CA ASN A 92 -13.47 -11.08 2.75
C ASN A 92 -12.00 -10.94 2.35
N ARG A 93 -11.28 -10.00 2.96
CA ARG A 93 -9.87 -9.70 2.68
C ARG A 93 -9.13 -9.34 3.95
N GLU A 94 -7.87 -9.75 4.04
CA GLU A 94 -7.00 -9.44 5.18
C GLU A 94 -5.61 -8.96 4.75
N GLN A 95 -4.97 -8.16 5.61
CA GLN A 95 -3.60 -7.67 5.39
C GLN A 95 -2.94 -7.36 6.74
N LEU A 96 -1.65 -7.70 6.90
CA LEU A 96 -0.81 -7.22 7.99
C LEU A 96 -0.20 -5.87 7.62
N PHE A 97 -0.51 -4.83 8.41
CA PHE A 97 0.07 -3.50 8.27
C PHE A 97 1.14 -3.27 9.33
N TYR A 98 2.30 -2.77 8.90
CA TYR A 98 3.41 -2.43 9.79
C TYR A 98 3.35 -0.97 10.25
N VAL A 99 3.80 -0.72 11.48
CA VAL A 99 3.86 0.59 12.14
C VAL A 99 5.30 0.89 12.57
N ASN A 100 5.75 2.12 12.36
CA ASN A 100 7.11 2.56 12.70
C ASN A 100 7.08 4.02 13.16
N LYS A 101 7.43 4.29 14.43
CA LYS A 101 7.54 5.64 15.01
C LYS A 101 6.33 6.54 14.69
N ASN A 102 5.14 6.06 15.06
CA ASN A 102 3.83 6.73 14.91
C ASN A 102 3.40 6.93 13.44
N LYS A 103 4.09 6.27 12.50
CA LYS A 103 3.75 6.27 11.08
C LYS A 103 3.33 4.87 10.66
N GLY A 104 2.30 4.82 9.83
CA GLY A 104 1.76 3.61 9.26
C GLY A 104 0.55 3.91 8.40
N VAL A 105 -0.12 2.86 7.98
CA VAL A 105 -1.49 2.92 7.47
C VAL A 105 -2.41 3.11 8.69
N THR A 106 -3.31 4.09 8.65
CA THR A 106 -4.36 4.30 9.65
C THR A 106 -5.50 3.30 9.44
N THR A 107 -6.36 3.09 10.44
CA THR A 107 -7.53 2.19 10.33
C THR A 107 -8.39 2.50 9.10
N LYS A 108 -8.68 3.78 8.83
CA LYS A 108 -9.49 4.18 7.68
C LYS A 108 -8.79 3.94 6.34
N GLU A 109 -7.48 4.17 6.27
CA GLU A 109 -6.68 3.87 5.08
C GLU A 109 -6.58 2.35 4.85
N ALA A 110 -6.49 1.53 5.90
CA ALA A 110 -6.49 0.07 5.82
C ALA A 110 -7.81 -0.46 5.25
N TYR A 111 -8.96 0.06 5.72
CA TYR A 111 -10.25 -0.21 5.10
C TYR A 111 -10.25 0.16 3.61
N ASN A 112 -9.76 1.35 3.26
CA ASN A 112 -9.73 1.81 1.88
C ASN A 112 -8.86 0.91 0.98
N LEU A 113 -7.67 0.54 1.44
CA LEU A 113 -6.76 -0.40 0.77
C LEU A 113 -7.38 -1.80 0.60
N LEU A 114 -8.02 -2.34 1.65
CA LEU A 114 -8.70 -3.64 1.57
C LEU A 114 -9.92 -3.60 0.65
N SER A 115 -10.63 -2.47 0.54
CA SER A 115 -11.65 -2.26 -0.51
C SER A 115 -11.07 -2.14 -1.94
N GLY A 116 -9.73 -2.12 -2.11
CA GLY A 116 -9.05 -2.01 -3.41
C GLY A 116 -8.75 -0.60 -3.89
N ARG A 117 -9.03 0.42 -3.07
CA ARG A 117 -8.78 1.83 -3.39
C ARG A 117 -7.33 2.18 -3.07
N ALA A 118 -6.76 3.13 -3.79
CA ALA A 118 -5.41 3.59 -3.54
C ALA A 118 -5.36 4.64 -2.43
N VAL A 119 -4.24 4.71 -1.69
CA VAL A 119 -3.99 5.68 -0.61
C VAL A 119 -2.65 6.37 -0.84
N HIS A 120 -2.65 7.69 -0.85
CA HIS A 120 -1.44 8.51 -0.94
C HIS A 120 -0.77 8.64 0.44
N LYS A 121 0.53 8.30 0.53
CA LYS A 121 1.30 8.31 1.78
C LYS A 121 2.65 8.99 1.59
N ASN A 122 3.09 9.67 2.64
CA ASN A 122 4.46 10.17 2.79
C ASN A 122 5.29 9.05 3.42
N LEU A 123 6.15 8.43 2.63
CA LEU A 123 6.95 7.25 2.96
C LEU A 123 8.40 7.64 3.23
N VAL A 124 9.20 6.64 3.62
CA VAL A 124 10.65 6.78 3.84
C VAL A 124 11.35 5.62 3.15
N ASN A 125 12.41 5.87 2.38
CA ASN A 125 13.20 4.82 1.73
C ASN A 125 14.22 4.20 2.70
N LYS A 126 15.10 3.31 2.23
CA LYS A 126 16.09 2.64 3.09
C LYS A 126 17.19 3.60 3.55
N GLU A 127 17.39 4.65 2.76
CA GLU A 127 18.38 5.71 2.90
C GLU A 127 17.90 6.80 3.89
N GLY A 128 16.63 6.76 4.31
CA GLY A 128 16.02 7.69 5.27
C GLY A 128 15.36 8.92 4.62
N GLU A 129 15.37 9.01 3.31
CA GLU A 129 14.79 10.10 2.53
C GLU A 129 13.26 9.96 2.47
N ARG A 130 12.56 11.09 2.54
CA ARG A 130 11.09 11.12 2.46
C ARG A 130 10.66 11.26 1.01
N TYR A 131 9.68 10.47 0.60
CA TYR A 131 9.06 10.55 -0.72
C TYR A 131 7.56 10.32 -0.61
N ASN A 132 6.78 10.83 -1.56
CA ASN A 132 5.34 10.55 -1.61
C ASN A 132 5.03 9.47 -2.65
N ALA A 133 4.05 8.63 -2.36
CA ALA A 133 3.57 7.62 -3.29
C ALA A 133 2.13 7.22 -3.01
N TRP A 134 1.44 6.77 -4.05
CA TRP A 134 0.20 6.03 -3.89
C TRP A 134 0.49 4.55 -3.63
N LEU A 135 -0.16 3.99 -2.62
CA LEU A 135 -0.19 2.57 -2.29
C LEU A 135 -1.49 1.96 -2.76
N GLN A 136 -1.45 0.77 -3.36
CA GLN A 136 -2.64 -0.03 -3.68
C GLN A 136 -2.31 -1.52 -3.51
N LEU A 137 -3.23 -2.30 -2.95
CA LEU A 137 -3.05 -3.75 -2.85
C LEU A 137 -3.32 -4.43 -4.19
N ASP A 138 -2.43 -5.32 -4.60
CA ASP A 138 -2.64 -6.25 -5.70
C ASP A 138 -3.25 -7.54 -5.15
N PHE A 139 -4.55 -7.74 -5.37
CA PHE A 139 -5.25 -8.94 -4.90
C PHE A 139 -4.94 -10.20 -5.71
N SER A 140 -4.21 -10.07 -6.81
CA SER A 140 -3.81 -11.19 -7.67
C SER A 140 -2.59 -11.94 -7.12
N ASN A 141 -1.75 -11.27 -6.31
CA ASN A 141 -0.45 -11.77 -5.88
C ASN A 141 -0.27 -11.61 -4.36
N LYS A 142 0.36 -12.60 -3.72
CA LYS A 142 0.69 -12.60 -2.30
C LYS A 142 2.17 -12.84 -2.03
N ASP A 143 2.67 -12.35 -0.91
CA ASP A 143 4.01 -12.64 -0.39
C ASP A 143 4.07 -14.02 0.29
N ASP A 144 5.27 -14.40 0.76
CA ASP A 144 5.53 -15.66 1.47
C ASP A 144 4.88 -15.74 2.86
N LYS A 145 4.25 -14.66 3.33
CA LYS A 145 3.51 -14.56 4.59
C LYS A 145 1.99 -14.45 4.37
N GLY A 146 1.52 -14.53 3.12
CA GLY A 146 0.11 -14.46 2.77
C GLY A 146 -0.48 -13.05 2.67
N ASN A 147 0.32 -11.99 2.78
CA ASN A 147 -0.12 -10.62 2.55
C ASN A 147 -0.22 -10.34 1.05
N TYR A 148 -1.17 -9.51 0.63
CA TYR A 148 -1.22 -8.98 -0.72
C TYR A 148 0.01 -8.11 -1.02
N LEU A 149 0.57 -8.26 -2.22
CA LEU A 149 1.63 -7.37 -2.67
C LEU A 149 1.09 -5.94 -2.78
N THR A 150 1.94 -4.95 -2.48
CA THR A 150 1.56 -3.53 -2.56
C THR A 150 2.21 -2.90 -3.77
N SER A 151 1.39 -2.45 -4.72
CA SER A 151 1.81 -1.58 -5.81
C SER A 151 2.10 -0.19 -5.27
N VAL A 152 3.25 0.37 -5.64
CA VAL A 152 3.73 1.69 -5.19
C VAL A 152 3.89 2.59 -6.42
N TYR A 153 3.07 3.63 -6.52
CA TYR A 153 3.13 4.62 -7.59
C TYR A 153 3.75 5.91 -7.02
N HIS A 154 5.07 5.99 -7.08
CA HIS A 154 5.87 7.17 -6.71
C HIS A 154 5.59 8.35 -7.64
N GLU A 155 5.94 9.58 -7.24
CA GLU A 155 5.68 10.82 -8.03
C GLU A 155 6.11 10.70 -9.51
N ASN A 156 7.29 10.13 -9.79
CA ASN A 156 7.81 9.89 -11.15
C ASN A 156 6.96 8.91 -12.00
N TYR A 157 5.98 8.23 -11.40
CA TYR A 157 5.01 7.42 -12.16
C TYR A 157 4.10 8.32 -13.01
N GLY A 158 3.89 9.58 -12.59
CA GLY A 158 3.16 10.58 -13.35
C GLY A 158 1.64 10.49 -13.25
N PHE A 159 1.09 9.99 -12.14
CA PHE A 159 -0.30 10.25 -11.79
C PHE A 159 -0.37 11.53 -10.97
N LYS A 160 -1.16 12.52 -11.42
CA LYS A 160 -1.46 13.75 -10.67
C LYS A 160 -2.96 13.80 -10.41
N LEU A 161 -3.34 13.83 -9.14
CA LEU A 161 -4.72 13.74 -8.70
C LEU A 161 -5.54 14.95 -9.18
N GLU A 162 -4.98 16.14 -9.03
CA GLU A 162 -5.60 17.42 -9.34
C GLU A 162 -5.79 17.59 -10.86
N GLU A 163 -4.81 17.16 -11.66
CA GLU A 163 -4.90 17.13 -13.12
C GLU A 163 -6.02 16.19 -13.57
N ALA A 164 -6.05 14.96 -13.05
CA ALA A 164 -7.10 13.99 -13.37
C ALA A 164 -8.50 14.45 -12.93
N LEU A 165 -8.62 15.15 -11.80
CA LEU A 165 -9.90 15.74 -11.34
C LEU A 165 -10.35 16.93 -12.21
N SER A 166 -9.41 17.71 -12.77
CA SER A 166 -9.71 18.87 -13.63
C SER A 166 -10.43 18.50 -14.93
N HIS A 167 -10.38 17.23 -15.32
CA HIS A 167 -11.05 16.69 -16.51
C HIS A 167 -12.50 16.24 -16.27
N LEU A 168 -13.00 16.35 -15.02
CA LEU A 168 -14.36 15.97 -14.65
C LEU A 168 -15.28 17.21 -14.54
N PRO A 169 -16.59 17.11 -14.89
CA PRO A 169 -17.52 18.24 -14.86
C PRO A 169 -18.02 18.56 -13.44
N LEU A 170 -17.10 18.81 -12.51
CA LEU A 170 -17.36 19.00 -11.08
C LEU A 170 -18.02 20.35 -10.80
N LYS A 171 -19.25 20.33 -10.26
CA LYS A 171 -19.98 21.54 -9.88
C LYS A 171 -19.50 22.09 -8.52
N GLY A 172 -19.59 23.41 -8.35
CA GLY A 172 -19.32 24.09 -7.08
C GLY A 172 -17.86 24.50 -6.85
N GLN A 173 -16.97 24.25 -7.81
CA GLN A 173 -15.56 24.64 -7.77
C GLN A 173 -15.35 26.05 -8.34
N LYS A 174 -15.86 27.08 -7.66
CA LYS A 174 -15.72 28.47 -8.13
C LYS A 174 -14.27 28.99 -8.09
N ASP A 175 -13.45 28.46 -7.19
CA ASP A 175 -12.05 28.86 -6.98
C ASP A 175 -11.07 27.69 -7.14
N GLY A 176 -11.47 26.66 -7.90
CA GLY A 176 -10.71 25.43 -8.12
C GLY A 176 -11.13 24.25 -7.22
N LEU A 177 -10.31 23.19 -7.23
CA LEU A 177 -10.57 21.95 -6.51
C LEU A 177 -10.58 22.17 -4.99
N SER A 178 -11.62 21.69 -4.30
CA SER A 178 -11.68 21.84 -2.85
C SER A 178 -10.60 20.99 -2.17
N GLU A 179 -9.85 21.61 -1.26
CA GLU A 179 -8.78 20.96 -0.52
C GLU A 179 -9.29 19.73 0.27
N GLN A 180 -10.56 19.77 0.72
CA GLN A 180 -11.23 18.64 1.37
C GLN A 180 -11.45 17.45 0.41
N LEU A 181 -11.82 17.67 -0.85
CA LEU A 181 -11.95 16.60 -1.86
C LEU A 181 -10.59 15.94 -2.12
N VAL A 182 -9.56 16.76 -2.34
CA VAL A 182 -8.17 16.31 -2.54
C VAL A 182 -7.68 15.51 -1.33
N LYS A 183 -7.81 16.04 -0.10
CA LYS A 183 -7.45 15.33 1.15
C LYS A 183 -8.23 14.02 1.33
N SER A 184 -9.51 13.98 0.95
CA SER A 184 -10.34 12.78 1.06
C SER A 184 -9.91 11.68 0.08
N LEU A 185 -9.65 12.06 -1.18
CA LEU A 185 -9.18 11.14 -2.22
C LEU A 185 -7.75 10.65 -1.96
N ASN A 186 -6.86 11.52 -1.46
CA ASN A 186 -5.52 11.14 -0.99
C ASN A 186 -5.58 10.07 0.13
N LYS A 187 -6.58 10.12 1.02
CA LYS A 187 -6.81 9.06 2.02
C LYS A 187 -7.47 7.80 1.44
N GLY A 188 -7.77 7.75 0.15
CA GLY A 188 -8.45 6.63 -0.53
C GLY A 188 -9.97 6.55 -0.28
N ASN A 189 -10.60 7.61 0.22
CA ASN A 189 -12.04 7.61 0.48
C ASN A 189 -12.84 7.68 -0.83
N LEU A 190 -13.89 6.86 -0.93
CA LEU A 190 -14.92 7.00 -1.95
C LEU A 190 -15.74 8.26 -1.63
N THR A 191 -15.49 9.34 -2.37
CA THR A 191 -15.90 10.69 -1.99
C THR A 191 -17.06 11.17 -2.87
N SER A 192 -18.18 11.59 -2.25
CA SER A 192 -19.34 12.12 -2.97
C SER A 192 -19.08 13.52 -3.53
N VAL A 193 -19.54 13.76 -4.75
CA VAL A 193 -19.47 15.05 -5.46
C VAL A 193 -20.74 15.25 -6.30
N THR A 194 -20.92 16.47 -6.81
CA THR A 194 -21.97 16.79 -7.80
C THR A 194 -21.32 17.07 -9.15
N PHE A 195 -21.75 16.36 -10.18
CA PHE A 195 -21.40 16.65 -11.57
C PHE A 195 -22.47 17.56 -12.20
N SER A 196 -22.08 18.36 -13.18
CA SER A 196 -22.96 19.15 -14.04
C SER A 196 -23.06 18.48 -15.42
N GLU A 197 -24.02 17.58 -15.59
CA GLU A 197 -24.26 16.79 -16.81
C GLU A 197 -25.52 17.31 -17.51
N ASP A 198 -25.43 17.73 -18.78
CA ASP A 198 -26.56 18.25 -19.57
C ASP A 198 -27.38 19.35 -18.87
N GLY A 199 -26.69 20.21 -18.10
CA GLY A 199 -27.30 21.27 -17.30
C GLY A 199 -28.01 20.80 -16.01
N LYS A 200 -27.91 19.51 -15.67
CA LYS A 200 -28.48 18.90 -14.46
C LYS A 200 -27.40 18.57 -13.44
N ASP A 201 -27.79 18.64 -12.18
CA ASP A 201 -26.95 18.27 -11.05
C ASP A 201 -27.10 16.77 -10.78
N VAL A 202 -26.02 16.02 -10.97
CA VAL A 202 -26.04 14.57 -10.80
C VAL A 202 -25.01 14.16 -9.74
N LYS A 203 -25.45 13.41 -8.73
CA LYS A 203 -24.58 12.91 -7.67
C LYS A 203 -23.68 11.80 -8.20
N ARG A 204 -22.38 11.89 -7.93
CA ARG A 204 -21.36 10.88 -8.25
C ARG A 204 -20.47 10.61 -7.05
N TYR A 205 -19.77 9.49 -7.09
CA TYR A 205 -18.71 9.17 -6.12
C TYR A 205 -17.39 8.94 -6.85
N LEU A 206 -16.29 9.39 -6.26
CA LEU A 206 -14.95 9.36 -6.84
C LEU A 206 -13.95 8.57 -6.00
N THR A 207 -13.03 7.86 -6.66
CA THR A 207 -11.77 7.36 -6.06
C THR A 207 -10.59 7.60 -6.99
N ALA A 208 -9.41 7.84 -6.41
CA ALA A 208 -8.18 7.95 -7.17
C ALA A 208 -7.74 6.58 -7.74
N ASN A 209 -7.41 6.53 -9.02
CA ASN A 209 -6.91 5.33 -9.70
C ASN A 209 -5.50 5.60 -10.28
N PRO A 210 -4.45 5.52 -9.44
CA PRO A 210 -3.08 5.75 -9.90
C PRO A 210 -2.66 4.75 -10.99
N LYS A 211 -3.14 3.50 -10.94
CA LYS A 211 -2.80 2.44 -11.91
C LYS A 211 -3.10 2.84 -13.36
N TYR A 212 -4.24 3.48 -13.59
CA TYR A 212 -4.65 3.98 -14.91
C TYR A 212 -4.51 5.50 -15.04
N LYS A 213 -3.84 6.15 -14.06
CA LYS A 213 -3.61 7.60 -13.98
C LYS A 213 -4.91 8.43 -14.08
N SER A 214 -6.00 7.90 -13.53
CA SER A 214 -7.35 8.42 -13.70
C SER A 214 -8.10 8.57 -12.37
N ILE A 215 -9.35 9.00 -12.46
CA ILE A 215 -10.33 8.94 -11.36
C ILE A 215 -11.37 7.90 -11.75
N ASP A 216 -11.64 6.94 -10.87
CA ASP A 216 -12.81 6.07 -11.02
C ASP A 216 -14.06 6.84 -10.57
N VAL A 217 -15.10 6.81 -11.39
CA VAL A 217 -16.38 7.47 -11.10
C VAL A 217 -17.46 6.42 -10.95
N PHE A 218 -18.33 6.59 -9.95
CA PHE A 218 -19.44 5.68 -9.66
C PHE A 218 -20.77 6.44 -9.59
N ASP A 219 -21.85 5.77 -9.99
CA ASP A 219 -23.22 6.24 -9.81
C ASP A 219 -23.68 6.15 -8.34
N GLU A 220 -24.94 6.54 -8.09
CA GLU A 220 -25.52 6.47 -6.75
C GLU A 220 -25.69 5.07 -6.17
N ASN A 221 -25.66 4.05 -7.04
CA ASN A 221 -25.78 2.63 -6.69
C ASN A 221 -24.41 1.94 -6.54
N GLY A 222 -23.30 2.67 -6.71
CA GLY A 222 -21.93 2.14 -6.67
C GLY A 222 -21.50 1.42 -7.96
N LYS A 223 -22.20 1.61 -9.09
CA LYS A 223 -21.78 1.06 -10.40
C LYS A 223 -20.77 2.00 -11.06
N PRO A 224 -19.69 1.48 -11.67
CA PRO A 224 -18.75 2.31 -12.43
C PRO A 224 -19.42 3.05 -13.59
N VAL A 225 -19.04 4.30 -13.83
CA VAL A 225 -19.50 5.15 -14.93
C VAL A 225 -18.30 5.60 -15.73
N ILE A 226 -18.32 5.37 -17.05
CA ILE A 226 -17.22 5.72 -17.94
C ILE A 226 -17.40 7.17 -18.43
N TYR A 227 -16.57 8.08 -17.91
CA TYR A 227 -16.43 9.42 -18.47
C TYR A 227 -15.33 9.43 -19.52
N LYS A 228 -15.72 9.27 -20.78
CA LYS A 228 -14.84 9.67 -21.89
C LYS A 228 -14.91 11.18 -22.01
N LYS A 229 -13.76 11.84 -22.12
CA LYS A 229 -13.67 13.24 -22.55
C LYS A 229 -14.29 13.30 -23.96
N ASN A 230 -15.41 14.00 -24.10
CA ASN A 230 -16.04 14.23 -25.40
C ASN A 230 -15.21 15.21 -26.23
N GLU A 231 -14.14 14.70 -26.84
CA GLU A 231 -13.83 15.11 -28.21
C GLU A 231 -14.88 14.44 -29.09
N GLN A 232 -15.60 15.23 -29.87
CA GLN A 232 -16.91 14.86 -30.44
C GLN A 232 -16.85 13.59 -31.31
N GLN A 233 -17.47 12.49 -30.85
CA GLN A 233 -18.35 11.60 -31.65
C GLN A 233 -18.84 10.39 -30.85
N GLU A 234 -20.02 9.88 -31.22
CA GLU A 234 -20.62 8.68 -30.61
C GLU A 234 -19.76 7.43 -30.88
N VAL A 235 -19.55 6.61 -29.84
CA VAL A 235 -19.29 5.18 -30.03
C VAL A 235 -20.26 4.42 -29.14
N LYS A 236 -21.36 3.96 -29.74
CA LYS A 236 -22.18 2.89 -29.17
C LYS A 236 -21.30 1.65 -29.00
N VAL A 237 -21.29 1.06 -27.82
CA VAL A 237 -20.72 -0.27 -27.60
C VAL A 237 -21.86 -1.18 -27.20
N GLU A 238 -22.24 -2.07 -28.11
CA GLU A 238 -23.24 -3.11 -27.84
C GLU A 238 -22.68 -4.18 -26.89
N ASN A 239 -23.60 -4.87 -26.21
CA ASN A 239 -23.29 -5.91 -25.24
C ASN A 239 -22.47 -7.05 -25.89
N VAL A 240 -21.41 -7.49 -25.20
CA VAL A 240 -20.84 -8.82 -25.43
C VAL A 240 -20.77 -9.57 -24.10
N MET A 241 -21.80 -10.36 -23.84
CA MET A 241 -21.71 -11.56 -23.00
C MET A 241 -22.52 -12.69 -23.65
N ASN A 242 -21.98 -13.91 -23.52
CA ASN A 242 -22.53 -15.21 -23.89
C ASN A 242 -22.53 -15.57 -25.39
N THR A 243 -21.62 -16.47 -25.77
CA THR A 243 -22.01 -17.87 -25.99
C THR A 243 -20.86 -18.81 -25.62
N SER A 244 -21.20 -20.03 -25.22
CA SER A 244 -20.29 -21.07 -24.73
C SER A 244 -20.12 -22.23 -25.72
N ASP A 245 -18.97 -22.91 -25.61
CA ASP A 245 -18.69 -24.31 -26.00
C ASP A 245 -18.98 -24.82 -27.43
N LYS A 246 -17.89 -25.08 -28.20
CA LYS A 246 -17.32 -26.44 -28.29
C LYS A 246 -15.95 -26.50 -29.02
N LYS A 247 -15.05 -27.36 -28.49
CA LYS A 247 -14.13 -28.34 -29.13
C LYS A 247 -13.88 -28.22 -30.67
N GLU A 248 -12.72 -28.48 -31.28
CA GLU A 248 -11.37 -29.04 -30.94
C GLU A 248 -10.49 -28.96 -32.23
N ASN A 249 -9.16 -29.15 -32.33
CA ASN A 249 -8.05 -29.51 -31.43
C ASN A 249 -6.68 -29.13 -32.08
N GLY A 250 -5.70 -28.65 -31.30
CA GLY A 250 -4.25 -28.87 -31.49
C GLY A 250 -3.47 -28.21 -32.66
N LYS A 251 -2.57 -27.26 -32.34
CA LYS A 251 -1.10 -27.49 -32.40
C LYS A 251 -0.28 -26.33 -31.82
N GLU A 252 0.90 -26.69 -31.30
CA GLU A 252 1.88 -25.78 -30.68
C GLU A 252 2.51 -24.80 -31.68
N LYS A 253 2.91 -23.62 -31.20
CA LYS A 253 4.24 -23.07 -31.46
C LYS A 253 4.67 -22.05 -30.39
N THR A 254 5.97 -22.08 -30.10
CA THR A 254 6.66 -21.37 -29.01
C THR A 254 7.26 -20.02 -29.45
N SER A 255 7.10 -19.01 -28.60
CA SER A 255 7.98 -17.83 -28.43
C SER A 255 7.47 -17.06 -27.19
N SER A 256 8.09 -17.11 -26.02
CA SER A 256 9.43 -16.65 -25.61
C SER A 256 9.60 -15.12 -25.62
N GLU A 257 10.14 -14.61 -24.50
CA GLU A 257 10.51 -13.21 -24.21
C GLU A 257 9.34 -12.23 -23.96
N ASN A 258 9.43 -11.25 -23.05
CA ASN A 258 10.39 -11.01 -21.96
C ASN A 258 9.71 -10.08 -20.93
N ASN A 259 9.88 -10.31 -19.62
CA ASN A 259 9.96 -9.19 -18.67
C ASN A 259 10.55 -9.62 -17.32
N GLN A 260 11.55 -8.88 -16.86
CA GLN A 260 12.37 -9.23 -15.70
C GLN A 260 11.76 -8.72 -14.39
N SER A 261 11.46 -9.62 -13.47
CA SER A 261 11.35 -9.29 -12.04
C SER A 261 12.66 -9.66 -11.35
N GLN A 262 13.50 -8.67 -11.03
CA GLN A 262 14.73 -8.88 -10.27
C GLN A 262 14.43 -9.02 -8.77
N ALA A 263 14.24 -10.26 -8.31
CA ALA A 263 14.28 -10.58 -6.89
C ALA A 263 15.73 -10.81 -6.44
N ILE A 264 16.31 -9.88 -5.68
CA ILE A 264 17.63 -10.06 -5.07
C ILE A 264 17.49 -10.90 -3.80
N LYS A 265 17.80 -12.20 -3.89
CA LYS A 265 18.15 -13.05 -2.73
C LYS A 265 19.65 -13.34 -2.78
N GLY A 266 20.33 -13.11 -1.65
CA GLY A 266 21.78 -13.20 -1.56
C GLY A 266 22.31 -14.64 -1.49
N ALA A 267 23.60 -14.81 -1.80
CA ALA A 267 24.34 -16.05 -1.64
C ALA A 267 25.63 -15.80 -0.84
N LYS A 268 25.93 -16.70 0.11
CA LYS A 268 27.23 -16.83 0.76
C LYS A 268 27.97 -18.05 0.20
N ASP A 269 29.28 -17.89 0.03
CA ASP A 269 30.37 -18.90 0.13
C ASP A 269 30.30 -20.22 -0.67
N GLY A 270 31.38 -20.55 -1.44
CA GLY A 270 31.51 -21.94 -1.94
C GLY A 270 32.55 -22.37 -3.01
N LYS A 271 33.83 -21.97 -2.95
CA LYS A 271 35.04 -22.69 -3.50
C LYS A 271 35.09 -23.29 -4.94
N LYS A 272 36.17 -22.89 -5.66
CA LYS A 272 37.05 -23.68 -6.58
C LYS A 272 36.44 -24.24 -7.90
N ASN A 273 37.15 -24.43 -9.03
CA ASN A 273 38.60 -24.43 -9.32
C ASN A 273 38.95 -24.13 -10.81
N SER A 274 40.26 -23.95 -11.07
CA SER A 274 41.02 -24.35 -12.28
C SER A 274 41.16 -23.47 -13.56
N THR A 275 42.40 -22.96 -13.71
CA THR A 275 43.29 -22.99 -14.91
C THR A 275 42.96 -22.26 -16.22
N LYS A 276 43.86 -21.32 -16.60
CA LYS A 276 44.88 -21.53 -17.66
C LYS A 276 46.10 -20.59 -17.48
N ARG A 277 47.29 -21.04 -17.90
CA ARG A 277 48.59 -20.33 -17.82
C ARG A 277 48.94 -19.67 -19.15
N PHE A 278 49.71 -18.57 -19.11
CA PHE A 278 50.82 -18.14 -20.01
C PHE A 278 51.13 -16.64 -19.69
N LYS A 279 52.35 -16.07 -19.75
CA LYS A 279 53.73 -16.54 -19.95
C LYS A 279 54.68 -15.46 -19.35
N VAL A 280 55.87 -15.80 -18.88
CA VAL A 280 56.84 -14.86 -18.26
C VAL A 280 58.10 -14.71 -19.14
N PRO A 281 58.77 -13.55 -19.15
CA PRO A 281 60.22 -13.46 -19.36
C PRO A 281 60.99 -12.99 -18.10
N ARG A 282 62.21 -13.52 -17.94
CA ARG A 282 63.21 -13.20 -16.90
C ARG A 282 63.82 -11.80 -17.16
N THR A 283 64.64 -11.14 -16.34
CA THR A 283 65.73 -11.54 -15.40
C THR A 283 66.06 -10.27 -14.56
N ARG A 284 66.61 -10.29 -13.33
CA ARG A 284 68.02 -10.59 -12.99
C ARG A 284 68.20 -10.63 -11.46
N MET A 285 69.08 -11.50 -10.97
CA MET A 285 69.56 -11.48 -9.57
C MET A 285 70.72 -10.50 -9.41
N ALA A 286 70.88 -9.96 -8.20
CA ALA A 286 72.17 -9.58 -7.64
C ALA A 286 72.18 -9.98 -6.14
N VAL A 287 73.18 -10.76 -5.74
CA VAL A 287 73.47 -11.12 -4.34
C VAL A 287 74.75 -10.38 -3.97
N GLY A 288 74.81 -9.82 -2.76
CA GLY A 288 76.00 -9.19 -2.20
C GLY A 288 76.03 -9.37 -0.68
N GLU A 289 77.16 -9.85 -0.16
CA GLU A 289 77.35 -10.25 1.24
C GLU A 289 77.84 -9.11 2.15
N ALA A 290 78.09 -9.49 3.42
CA ALA A 290 78.70 -8.75 4.53
C ALA A 290 77.79 -7.77 5.30
N GLY A 291 77.90 -7.64 6.63
CA GLY A 291 78.71 -8.43 7.58
C GLY A 291 79.12 -7.63 8.82
N LYS A 292 78.80 -8.16 10.01
CA LYS A 292 79.36 -7.81 11.34
C LYS A 292 79.23 -6.36 11.88
N SER A 293 78.52 -6.27 13.01
CA SER A 293 79.02 -5.76 14.31
C SER A 293 79.58 -4.33 14.42
N MET A 294 78.92 -3.49 15.24
CA MET A 294 79.56 -2.94 16.45
C MET A 294 78.54 -2.58 17.55
N ARG A 295 78.99 -2.69 18.81
CA ARG A 295 78.32 -2.10 19.98
C ARG A 295 78.87 -0.69 20.21
N LYS A 296 78.01 0.25 20.61
CA LYS A 296 78.16 1.00 21.87
C LYS A 296 76.83 1.63 22.25
#